data_AF-A0A933V5L7-F1
#
_entry.id   AF-A0A933V5L7-F1
#
_cell.length_a   1.000
_cell.length_b   1.000
_cell.length_c   1.000
_cell.angle_alpha   90.00
_cell.angle_beta   90.00
_cell.angle_gamma   90.00
#
_symmetry.space_group_name_H-M   'P 1'
#
loop_
_entity.id
_entity.type
_entity.pdbx_description
1 polymer ?
#
loop_
_entity_poly.entity_id
_entity_poly.type
_entity_poly.pdbx_seq_one_letter_code
_entity_poly.pdbx_strand_id
1 'polypeptide(L)'
;MSAAVASCARAAGAQVIRVTPAGAYVPLHGDTCQVRLGVGEDIERLAADARVRRAPVCGAIVLSTMPDPAATPKQQLQRCFHAQVALAAGLGVTREAPVRMVVATVATQAVLDETAVHVDAAAALGPVLALPDEVAGLDMRIVDLPAQSSGADCSEAAAALVAEAAARDRELQLAYRAGGRWLRRYERCALPPLGPDVRLLKSRGVVLVTGGLGGVGLALALELARRSQARLLLTGRTGLPPRSTWDAHLATHAADERDVLAILAIRAIESAGGEVLVVATDVADRQSMAAAIALAQAQWGPIDALIHAA
;
A
#
# COMPACT_ATOMS: atom_id res chain seq x y z
N MET A 1 14.26 -12.30 16.15
CA MET A 1 14.72 -11.91 14.80
C MET A 1 15.97 -11.02 14.79
N SER A 2 15.94 -9.75 15.22
CA SER A 2 17.06 -8.80 15.01
C SER A 2 18.42 -9.28 15.55
N ALA A 3 18.43 -9.94 16.72
CA ALA A 3 19.64 -10.54 17.27
C ALA A 3 20.18 -11.71 16.42
N ALA A 4 19.30 -12.55 15.88
CA ALA A 4 19.67 -13.68 15.02
C ALA A 4 20.25 -13.19 13.68
N VAL A 5 19.61 -12.18 13.05
CA VAL A 5 20.13 -11.53 11.84
C VAL A 5 21.50 -10.91 12.10
N ALA A 6 21.66 -10.19 13.20
CA ALA A 6 22.95 -9.58 13.55
C ALA A 6 24.04 -10.63 13.81
N SER A 7 23.70 -11.76 14.43
CA SER A 7 24.62 -12.89 14.63
C SER A 7 25.05 -13.49 13.29
N CYS A 8 24.09 -13.78 12.41
CA CYS A 8 24.34 -14.35 11.09
C CYS A 8 25.19 -13.42 10.20
N ALA A 9 24.88 -12.12 10.18
CA ALA A 9 25.65 -11.14 9.42
C ALA A 9 27.09 -10.99 9.94
N ARG A 10 27.31 -11.01 11.27
CA ARG A 10 28.66 -11.01 11.84
C ARG A 10 29.43 -12.29 11.51
N ALA A 11 28.77 -13.45 11.53
CA ALA A 11 29.38 -14.72 11.11
C ALA A 11 29.78 -14.69 9.61
N ALA A 12 29.04 -13.95 8.79
CA ALA A 12 29.39 -13.67 7.39
C ALA A 12 30.46 -12.57 7.21
N GLY A 13 31.04 -12.05 8.29
CA GLY A 13 32.12 -11.05 8.26
C GLY A 13 31.68 -9.59 8.23
N ALA A 14 30.38 -9.29 8.38
CA ALA A 14 29.90 -7.92 8.39
C ALA A 14 30.07 -7.23 9.75
N GLN A 15 30.36 -5.93 9.74
CA GLN A 15 30.19 -5.05 10.90
C GLN A 15 28.71 -4.64 10.98
N VAL A 16 28.08 -4.83 12.14
CA VAL A 16 26.62 -4.70 12.28
C VAL A 16 26.26 -3.67 13.33
N ILE A 17 25.56 -2.62 12.90
CA ILE A 17 24.81 -1.73 13.78
C ILE A 17 23.44 -2.35 14.03
N ARG A 18 23.14 -2.71 15.29
CA ARG A 18 21.84 -3.24 15.68
C ARG A 18 20.94 -2.11 16.16
N VAL A 19 19.80 -1.95 15.49
CA VAL A 19 18.77 -0.98 15.83
C VAL A 19 17.62 -1.68 16.53
N THR A 20 17.17 -1.16 17.67
CA THR A 20 16.04 -1.72 18.43
C THR A 20 14.96 -0.67 18.68
N PRO A 21 13.68 -1.07 18.77
CA PRO A 21 12.61 -0.14 19.13
C PRO A 21 12.78 0.41 20.55
N ALA A 22 12.46 1.69 20.75
CA ALA A 22 12.37 2.34 22.06
C ALA A 22 11.33 3.47 22.05
N GLY A 23 11.04 4.02 23.24
CA GLY A 23 10.12 5.16 23.41
C GLY A 23 10.72 6.52 23.02
N ALA A 24 12.02 6.59 22.74
CA ALA A 24 12.74 7.79 22.30
C ALA A 24 13.97 7.41 21.46
N TYR A 25 14.53 8.39 20.76
CA TYR A 25 15.81 8.23 20.09
C TYR A 25 16.95 8.13 21.11
N VAL A 26 17.73 7.05 21.03
CA VAL A 26 18.99 6.88 21.78
C VAL A 26 20.11 6.79 20.75
N PRO A 27 21.01 7.80 20.70
CA PRO A 27 22.09 7.85 19.72
C PRO A 27 22.96 6.60 19.71
N LEU A 28 23.64 6.38 18.59
CA LEU A 28 24.50 5.22 18.41
C LEU A 28 25.60 5.15 19.49
N HIS A 29 25.61 4.08 20.27
CA HIS A 29 26.67 3.76 21.22
C HIS A 29 27.29 2.40 20.86
N GLY A 30 28.56 2.43 20.44
CA GLY A 30 29.23 1.26 19.87
C GLY A 30 28.53 0.79 18.59
N ASP A 31 27.91 -0.39 18.67
CA ASP A 31 27.21 -1.05 17.56
C ASP A 31 25.69 -1.16 17.82
N THR A 32 25.15 -0.35 18.73
CA THR A 32 23.73 -0.38 19.10
C THR A 32 23.10 1.00 19.12
N CYS A 33 21.89 1.12 18.58
CA CYS A 33 21.08 2.33 18.60
C CYS A 33 19.61 1.96 18.90
N GLN A 34 18.86 2.89 19.48
CA GLN A 34 17.43 2.71 19.70
C GLN A 34 16.64 3.86 19.09
N VAL A 35 15.49 3.53 18.48
CA VAL A 35 14.68 4.51 17.75
C VAL A 35 13.20 4.25 17.95
N ARG A 36 12.37 5.28 17.79
CA ARG A 36 10.94 5.09 17.55
C ARG A 36 10.75 4.71 16.08
N LEU A 37 10.48 3.43 15.80
CA LEU A 37 10.43 2.89 14.43
C LEU A 37 9.40 3.57 13.50
N GLY A 38 8.40 4.26 14.05
CA GLY A 38 7.38 4.98 13.27
C GLY A 38 7.63 6.49 13.14
N VAL A 39 8.77 7.00 13.60
CA VAL A 39 9.10 8.44 13.57
C VAL A 39 10.22 8.67 12.55
N GLY A 40 9.88 9.27 11.41
CA GLY A 40 10.83 9.50 10.31
C GLY A 40 12.09 10.25 10.75
N GLU A 41 11.93 11.29 11.58
CA GLU A 41 13.06 12.07 12.13
C GLU A 41 14.06 11.20 12.93
N ASP A 42 13.58 10.23 13.70
CA ASP A 42 14.46 9.32 14.45
C ASP A 42 15.23 8.40 13.49
N ILE A 43 14.59 7.97 12.39
CA ILE A 43 15.21 7.13 11.36
C ILE A 43 16.27 7.89 10.56
N GLU A 44 15.99 9.15 10.20
CA GLU A 44 16.95 10.03 9.53
C GLU A 44 18.16 10.31 10.42
N ARG A 45 17.95 10.57 11.71
CA ARG A 45 19.04 10.75 12.69
C ARG A 45 19.90 9.51 12.84
N LEU A 46 19.27 8.33 12.95
CA LEU A 46 19.99 7.05 12.94
C LEU A 46 20.87 6.90 11.69
N ALA A 47 20.32 7.21 10.52
CA ALA A 47 21.04 7.08 9.26
C ALA A 47 22.22 8.07 9.18
N ALA A 48 22.03 9.30 9.65
CA ALA A 48 23.09 10.28 9.77
C ALA A 48 24.20 9.82 10.73
N ASP A 49 23.86 9.32 11.93
CA ASP A 49 24.82 8.79 12.90
C ASP A 49 25.61 7.60 12.32
N ALA A 50 24.95 6.74 11.54
CA ALA A 50 25.58 5.60 10.88
C ALA A 50 26.60 6.03 9.81
N ARG A 51 26.33 7.12 9.06
CA ARG A 51 27.21 7.62 7.99
C ARG A 51 28.53 8.20 8.47
N VAL A 52 28.57 8.75 9.68
CA VAL A 52 29.78 9.40 10.23
C VAL A 52 30.77 8.38 10.81
N ARG A 53 30.42 7.08 10.80
CA ARG A 53 31.36 6.03 11.18
C ARG A 53 32.52 5.92 10.18
N ARG A 54 33.63 5.34 10.65
CA ARG A 54 34.82 5.10 9.81
C ARG A 54 34.58 4.16 8.63
N ALA A 55 33.66 3.21 8.76
CA ALA A 55 33.31 2.27 7.71
C ALA A 55 32.01 2.72 7.02
N PRO A 56 31.94 2.73 5.67
CA PRO A 56 30.73 3.08 4.95
C PRO A 56 29.62 2.04 5.18
N VAL A 57 28.38 2.52 5.26
CA VAL A 57 27.21 1.63 5.30
C VAL A 57 26.98 1.07 3.91
N CYS A 58 27.12 -0.24 3.73
CA CYS A 58 26.89 -0.92 2.44
C CYS A 58 25.47 -1.48 2.30
N GLY A 59 24.69 -1.53 3.39
CA GLY A 59 23.34 -2.10 3.36
C GLY A 59 22.59 -1.98 4.68
N ALA A 60 21.30 -2.31 4.62
CA ALA A 60 20.41 -2.39 5.77
C ALA A 60 19.45 -3.58 5.64
N ILE A 61 19.17 -4.26 6.75
CA ILE A 61 18.09 -5.26 6.84
C ILE A 61 16.98 -4.65 7.70
N VAL A 62 15.87 -4.31 7.06
CA VAL A 62 14.73 -3.60 7.66
C VAL A 62 13.74 -4.63 8.23
N LEU A 63 13.60 -4.62 9.56
CA LEU A 63 12.70 -5.50 10.32
C LEU A 63 11.53 -4.75 10.96
N SER A 64 11.38 -3.44 10.73
CA SER A 64 10.31 -2.61 11.32
C SER A 64 8.91 -2.99 10.83
N THR A 65 8.85 -3.63 9.68
CA THR A 65 7.69 -4.16 8.95
C THR A 65 7.08 -5.42 9.57
N MET A 66 7.79 -6.08 10.48
CA MET A 66 7.29 -7.28 11.18
C MET A 66 5.97 -6.95 11.92
N PRO A 67 5.01 -7.88 11.96
CA PRO A 67 3.71 -7.63 12.56
C PRO A 67 3.82 -7.28 14.04
N ASP A 68 3.10 -6.25 14.45
CA ASP A 68 2.96 -5.82 15.84
C ASP A 68 1.47 -5.72 16.17
N PRO A 69 0.91 -6.68 16.92
CA PRO A 69 -0.51 -6.71 17.25
C PRO A 69 -1.00 -5.47 18.00
N ALA A 70 -0.10 -4.70 18.63
CA ALA A 70 -0.44 -3.48 19.34
C ALA A 70 -0.39 -2.22 18.46
N ALA A 71 0.13 -2.33 17.24
CA ALA A 71 0.24 -1.18 16.34
C ALA A 71 -1.10 -0.85 15.68
N THR A 72 -1.45 0.44 15.69
CA THR A 72 -2.55 0.96 14.85
C THR A 72 -2.18 0.89 13.37
N PRO A 73 -3.15 0.87 12.43
CA PRO A 73 -2.86 0.89 10.99
C PRO A 73 -1.95 2.06 10.57
N LYS A 74 -2.11 3.24 11.19
CA LYS A 74 -1.24 4.39 10.96
C LYS A 74 0.20 4.13 11.39
N GLN A 75 0.40 3.54 12.56
CA GLN A 75 1.74 3.18 13.05
C GLN A 75 2.38 2.08 12.17
N GLN A 76 1.58 1.12 11.71
CA GLN A 76 2.05 0.09 10.78
C GLN A 76 2.49 0.72 9.45
N LEU A 77 1.71 1.64 8.88
CA LEU A 77 2.09 2.39 7.68
C LEU A 77 3.38 3.20 7.89
N GLN A 78 3.54 3.86 9.05
CA GLN A 78 4.77 4.58 9.38
C GLN A 78 6.00 3.67 9.40
N ARG A 79 5.88 2.49 9.99
CA ARG A 79 6.96 1.50 10.06
C ARG A 79 7.26 0.81 8.73
N CYS A 80 6.23 0.60 7.91
CA CYS A 80 6.33 -0.14 6.66
C CYS A 80 6.70 0.73 5.49
N PHE A 81 6.17 1.95 5.40
CA PHE A 81 6.39 2.83 4.26
C PHE A 81 7.36 3.95 4.63
N HIS A 82 6.99 4.81 5.58
CA HIS A 82 7.73 6.04 5.86
C HIS A 82 9.14 5.80 6.41
N ALA A 83 9.32 4.78 7.26
CA ALA A 83 10.64 4.43 7.79
C ALA A 83 11.63 4.02 6.68
N GLN A 84 11.17 3.36 5.62
CA GLN A 84 12.05 2.99 4.51
C GLN A 84 12.51 4.23 3.73
N VAL A 85 11.58 5.14 3.43
CA VAL A 85 11.86 6.41 2.75
C VAL A 85 12.84 7.25 3.55
N ALA A 86 12.57 7.42 4.86
CA ALA A 86 13.43 8.16 5.78
C ALA A 86 14.85 7.56 5.86
N LEU A 87 14.95 6.22 5.91
CA LEU A 87 16.23 5.53 5.96
C LEU A 87 17.03 5.73 4.67
N ALA A 88 16.40 5.56 3.50
CA ALA A 88 17.02 5.79 2.20
C ALA A 88 17.52 7.24 2.05
N ALA A 89 16.69 8.22 2.43
CA ALA A 89 17.05 9.64 2.41
C ALA A 89 18.23 9.96 3.35
N GLY A 90 18.19 9.45 4.58
CA GLY A 90 19.21 9.73 5.59
C GLY A 90 20.56 9.09 5.29
N LEU A 91 20.59 7.93 4.64
CA LEU A 91 21.81 7.17 4.31
C LEU A 91 22.70 7.85 3.27
N GLY A 92 22.20 8.86 2.55
CA GLY A 92 23.01 9.64 1.60
C GLY A 92 23.57 8.78 0.48
N VAL A 93 22.73 7.88 -0.06
CA VAL A 93 23.11 6.90 -1.09
C VAL A 93 23.56 7.59 -2.38
N THR A 94 24.67 7.11 -2.96
CA THR A 94 25.16 7.56 -4.27
C THR A 94 25.65 6.37 -5.10
N ARG A 95 26.02 6.59 -6.37
CA ARG A 95 26.60 5.54 -7.22
C ARG A 95 27.96 5.06 -6.73
N GLU A 96 28.72 5.93 -6.08
CA GLU A 96 30.05 5.66 -5.53
C GLU A 96 29.99 4.95 -4.17
N ALA A 97 28.88 5.14 -3.45
CA ALA A 97 28.58 4.49 -2.18
C ALA A 97 27.20 3.83 -2.25
N PRO A 98 27.05 2.76 -3.06
CA PRO A 98 25.76 2.11 -3.25
C PRO A 98 25.35 1.38 -1.97
N VAL A 99 24.03 1.33 -1.74
CA VAL A 99 23.44 0.71 -0.56
C VAL A 99 22.40 -0.30 -1.01
N ARG A 100 22.41 -1.48 -0.38
CA ARG A 100 21.32 -2.44 -0.50
C ARG A 100 20.43 -2.51 0.74
N MET A 101 19.14 -2.33 0.55
CA MET A 101 18.13 -2.52 1.59
C MET A 101 17.34 -3.82 1.37
N VAL A 102 17.35 -4.71 2.37
CA VAL A 102 16.52 -5.91 2.42
C VAL A 102 15.39 -5.68 3.40
N VAL A 103 14.17 -5.64 2.92
CA VAL A 103 12.96 -5.39 3.71
C VAL A 103 12.28 -6.71 4.02
N ALA A 104 12.24 -7.09 5.30
CA ALA A 104 11.61 -8.35 5.71
C ALA A 104 10.10 -8.16 5.91
N THR A 105 9.28 -9.03 5.36
CA THR A 105 7.85 -9.12 5.70
C THR A 105 7.54 -10.53 6.19
N VAL A 106 6.38 -10.76 6.79
CA VAL A 106 5.97 -12.08 7.27
C VAL A 106 4.55 -12.35 6.84
N ALA A 107 4.33 -13.40 6.06
CA ALA A 107 3.02 -13.80 5.56
C ALA A 107 2.19 -12.63 5.01
N THR A 108 2.86 -11.68 4.36
CA THR A 108 2.24 -10.48 3.77
C THR A 108 1.82 -10.75 2.33
N GLN A 109 2.46 -11.71 1.66
CA GLN A 109 2.18 -12.08 0.29
C GLN A 109 1.57 -13.47 0.24
N ALA A 110 0.64 -13.68 -0.69
CA ALA A 110 0.15 -15.00 -1.06
C ALA A 110 1.14 -15.63 -2.06
N VAL A 111 1.77 -16.74 -1.68
CA VAL A 111 2.57 -17.59 -2.56
C VAL A 111 1.75 -18.82 -2.96
N LEU A 112 1.48 -18.95 -4.26
CA LEU A 112 0.57 -19.98 -4.80
C LEU A 112 -0.84 -19.84 -4.20
N ASP A 113 -1.37 -20.89 -3.59
CA ASP A 113 -2.74 -20.97 -3.06
C ASP A 113 -2.85 -20.59 -1.58
N GLU A 114 -1.77 -20.12 -0.94
CA GLU A 114 -1.83 -19.67 0.45
C GLU A 114 -2.52 -18.30 0.57
N THR A 115 -3.12 -18.02 1.72
CA THR A 115 -3.69 -16.72 2.03
C THR A 115 -2.66 -15.82 2.72
N ALA A 116 -2.60 -14.55 2.29
CA ALA A 116 -1.86 -13.54 3.03
C ALA A 116 -2.56 -13.26 4.37
N VAL A 117 -1.78 -13.16 5.44
CA VAL A 117 -2.27 -12.95 6.82
C VAL A 117 -2.02 -11.52 7.29
N HIS A 118 -0.83 -10.98 7.04
CA HIS A 118 -0.42 -9.66 7.51
C HIS A 118 -0.38 -8.65 6.37
N VAL A 119 -1.56 -8.36 5.80
CA VAL A 119 -1.73 -7.48 4.63
C VAL A 119 -1.33 -6.03 4.89
N ASP A 120 -1.37 -5.56 6.14
CA ASP A 120 -1.00 -4.17 6.47
C ASP A 120 0.47 -3.86 6.16
N ALA A 121 1.35 -4.87 6.23
CA ALA A 121 2.75 -4.72 5.87
C ALA A 121 2.97 -4.66 4.35
N ALA A 122 1.95 -4.88 3.51
CA ALA A 122 2.06 -4.79 2.06
C ALA A 122 2.40 -3.36 1.59
N ALA A 123 2.12 -2.34 2.42
CA ALA A 123 2.57 -0.98 2.18
C ALA A 123 4.10 -0.86 2.02
N ALA A 124 4.86 -1.82 2.56
CA ALA A 124 6.31 -1.91 2.39
C ALA A 124 6.75 -2.11 0.93
N LEU A 125 5.85 -2.63 0.07
CA LEU A 125 6.15 -2.91 -1.33
C LEU A 125 6.36 -1.62 -2.15
N GLY A 126 5.61 -0.55 -1.84
CA GLY A 126 5.67 0.71 -2.59
C GLY A 126 7.08 1.29 -2.69
N PRO A 127 7.75 1.58 -1.56
CA PRO A 127 9.11 2.12 -1.57
C PRO A 127 10.11 1.19 -2.25
N VAL A 128 9.99 -0.14 -2.06
CA VAL A 128 10.87 -1.13 -2.69
C VAL A 128 10.77 -1.11 -4.21
N LEU A 129 9.58 -0.84 -4.77
CA LEU A 129 9.39 -0.77 -6.22
C LEU A 129 9.78 0.59 -6.82
N ALA A 130 9.67 1.68 -6.06
CA ALA A 130 9.87 3.03 -6.59
C ALA A 130 11.26 3.62 -6.28
N LEU A 131 11.76 3.50 -5.05
CA LEU A 131 12.97 4.19 -4.63
C LEU A 131 14.24 3.78 -5.40
N PRO A 132 14.44 2.52 -5.84
CA PRO A 132 15.60 2.17 -6.66
C PRO A 132 15.69 2.94 -7.99
N ASP A 133 14.54 3.35 -8.55
CA ASP A 133 14.48 4.14 -9.79
C ASP A 133 14.67 5.65 -9.51
N GLU A 134 14.38 6.10 -8.29
CA GLU A 134 14.52 7.50 -7.86
C GLU A 134 15.92 7.84 -7.30
N VAL A 135 16.57 6.88 -6.63
CA VAL A 135 17.82 7.09 -5.89
C VAL A 135 18.95 6.28 -6.52
N ALA A 136 19.82 6.94 -7.28
CA ALA A 136 20.93 6.29 -7.96
C ALA A 136 21.91 5.63 -6.97
N GLY A 137 22.09 4.32 -7.09
CA GLY A 137 22.94 3.51 -6.21
C GLY A 137 22.18 2.79 -5.08
N LEU A 138 20.87 3.01 -4.96
CA LEU A 138 20.01 2.26 -4.05
C LEU A 138 19.49 0.99 -4.75
N ASP A 139 19.80 -0.17 -4.18
CA ASP A 139 19.11 -1.41 -4.49
C ASP A 139 18.18 -1.75 -3.33
N MET A 140 16.96 -2.17 -3.62
CA MET A 140 16.02 -2.67 -2.60
C MET A 140 15.49 -4.04 -2.97
N ARG A 141 15.13 -4.83 -1.97
CA ARG A 141 14.30 -6.02 -2.16
C ARG A 141 13.42 -6.24 -0.95
N ILE A 142 12.22 -6.76 -1.19
CA ILE A 142 11.31 -7.24 -0.15
C ILE A 142 11.37 -8.77 -0.11
N VAL A 143 11.57 -9.31 1.10
CA VAL A 143 11.67 -10.74 1.38
C VAL A 143 10.55 -11.10 2.34
N ASP A 144 9.53 -11.79 1.84
CA ASP A 144 8.41 -12.24 2.66
C ASP A 144 8.68 -13.63 3.25
N LEU A 145 8.68 -13.71 4.58
CA LEU A 145 9.01 -14.88 5.36
C LEU A 145 7.74 -15.64 5.78
N PRO A 146 7.82 -16.94 6.11
CA PRO A 146 6.65 -17.68 6.57
C PRO A 146 6.18 -17.19 7.94
N ALA A 147 4.88 -17.36 8.25
CA ALA A 147 4.26 -16.86 9.48
C ALA A 147 5.01 -17.27 10.77
N GLN A 148 5.54 -18.49 10.78
CA GLN A 148 6.27 -19.09 11.90
C GLN A 148 7.61 -18.40 12.18
N SER A 149 8.16 -17.64 11.23
CA SER A 149 9.42 -16.91 11.39
C SER A 149 9.36 -15.78 12.43
N SER A 150 8.16 -15.44 12.91
CA SER A 150 7.96 -14.52 14.03
C SER A 150 8.19 -15.16 15.42
N GLY A 151 8.38 -16.50 15.48
CA GLY A 151 8.54 -17.28 16.71
C GLY A 151 9.96 -17.34 17.29
N ALA A 152 10.16 -18.27 18.24
CA ALA A 152 11.41 -18.42 19.00
C ALA A 152 12.59 -18.89 18.14
N ASP A 153 12.36 -19.78 17.18
CA ASP A 153 13.37 -20.15 16.19
C ASP A 153 13.17 -19.34 14.91
N CYS A 154 14.11 -18.43 14.66
CA CYS A 154 14.15 -17.58 13.47
C CYS A 154 15.50 -17.68 12.74
N SER A 155 16.26 -18.75 12.99
CA SER A 155 17.61 -18.92 12.44
C SER A 155 17.61 -18.99 10.91
N GLU A 156 16.71 -19.80 10.33
CA GLU A 156 16.58 -19.93 8.88
C GLU A 156 16.16 -18.62 8.21
N ALA A 157 15.18 -17.92 8.81
CA ALA A 157 14.74 -16.62 8.33
C ALA A 157 15.85 -15.57 8.39
N ALA A 158 16.62 -15.56 9.47
CA ALA A 158 17.78 -14.68 9.60
C ALA A 158 18.85 -14.98 8.55
N ALA A 159 19.14 -16.26 8.31
CA ALA A 159 20.08 -16.69 7.28
C ALA A 159 19.61 -16.30 5.87
N ALA A 160 18.31 -16.47 5.58
CA ALA A 160 17.71 -16.05 4.32
C ALA A 160 17.88 -14.54 4.08
N LEU A 161 17.57 -13.70 5.08
CA LEU A 161 17.72 -12.25 4.96
C LEU A 161 19.18 -11.82 4.71
N VAL A 162 20.14 -12.46 5.38
CA VAL A 162 21.57 -12.19 5.18
C VAL A 162 22.04 -12.68 3.81
N ALA A 163 21.57 -13.85 3.35
CA ALA A 163 21.87 -14.35 2.01
C ALA A 163 21.34 -13.40 0.92
N GLU A 164 20.12 -12.88 1.08
CA GLU A 164 19.52 -11.90 0.18
C GLU A 164 20.23 -10.55 0.18
N ALA A 165 20.82 -10.14 1.31
CA ALA A 165 21.68 -8.96 1.36
C ALA A 165 22.94 -9.13 0.50
N ALA A 166 23.48 -10.36 0.40
CA ALA A 166 24.69 -10.69 -0.35
C ALA A 166 24.43 -11.20 -1.80
N ALA A 167 23.18 -11.44 -2.17
CA ALA A 167 22.81 -11.99 -3.48
C ALA A 167 23.28 -11.09 -4.65
N ARG A 168 23.56 -11.65 -5.83
CA ARG A 168 24.05 -10.86 -6.97
C ARG A 168 22.97 -10.46 -7.98
N ASP A 169 21.79 -11.05 -7.87
CA ASP A 169 20.64 -10.69 -8.69
C ASP A 169 20.02 -9.36 -8.26
N ARG A 170 19.08 -8.86 -9.07
CA ARG A 170 18.33 -7.62 -8.83
C ARG A 170 16.83 -7.91 -8.62
N GLU A 171 16.52 -9.07 -8.08
CA GLU A 171 15.14 -9.46 -7.79
C GLU A 171 14.58 -8.55 -6.68
N LEU A 172 13.48 -7.86 -6.96
CA LEU A 172 12.88 -6.89 -6.03
C LEU A 172 11.92 -7.55 -5.04
N GLN A 173 11.21 -8.60 -5.45
CA GLN A 173 10.14 -9.20 -4.66
C GLN A 173 10.28 -10.70 -4.59
N LEU A 174 10.53 -11.17 -3.37
CA LEU A 174 10.80 -12.56 -3.06
C LEU A 174 9.96 -13.03 -1.88
N ALA A 175 9.75 -14.34 -1.82
CA ALA A 175 9.20 -14.99 -0.65
C ALA A 175 9.97 -16.28 -0.36
N TYR A 176 10.18 -16.57 0.93
CA TYR A 176 10.64 -17.88 1.38
C TYR A 176 9.44 -18.67 1.89
N ARG A 177 9.19 -19.83 1.29
CA ARG A 177 8.08 -20.74 1.65
C ARG A 177 8.48 -22.18 1.44
N ALA A 178 8.17 -23.03 2.42
CA ALA A 178 8.46 -24.48 2.39
C ALA A 178 9.90 -24.82 1.96
N GLY A 179 10.89 -24.07 2.45
CA GLY A 179 12.31 -24.24 2.11
C GLY A 179 12.72 -23.73 0.71
N GLY A 180 11.77 -23.24 -0.08
CA GLY A 180 12.02 -22.66 -1.40
C GLY A 180 12.14 -21.14 -1.39
N ARG A 181 12.96 -20.62 -2.33
CA ARG A 181 13.06 -19.20 -2.68
C ARG A 181 12.17 -18.92 -3.89
N TRP A 182 11.09 -18.20 -3.68
CA TRP A 182 10.10 -17.85 -4.70
C TRP A 182 10.32 -16.43 -5.22
N LEU A 183 10.14 -16.24 -6.52
CA LEU A 183 10.25 -14.95 -7.21
C LEU A 183 8.90 -14.57 -7.81
N ARG A 184 8.52 -13.30 -7.70
CA ARG A 184 7.34 -12.81 -8.43
C ARG A 184 7.64 -12.73 -9.92
N ARG A 185 6.77 -13.31 -10.73
CA ARG A 185 6.77 -13.20 -12.19
C ARG A 185 5.39 -12.82 -12.68
N TYR A 186 5.35 -12.18 -13.84
CA TYR A 186 4.12 -11.85 -14.53
C TYR A 186 3.95 -12.79 -15.72
N GLU A 187 2.78 -13.37 -15.83
CA GLU A 187 2.39 -14.18 -16.98
C GLU A 187 1.14 -13.62 -17.63
N ARG A 188 0.95 -13.94 -18.92
CA ARG A 188 -0.26 -13.55 -19.62
C ARG A 188 -1.41 -14.45 -19.17
N CYS A 189 -2.43 -13.86 -18.59
CA CYS A 189 -3.68 -14.55 -18.29
C CYS A 189 -4.66 -14.35 -19.46
N ALA A 190 -5.14 -15.45 -20.04
CA ALA A 190 -6.20 -15.39 -21.04
C ALA A 190 -7.52 -15.05 -20.36
N LEU A 191 -8.15 -13.94 -20.75
CA LEU A 191 -9.47 -13.60 -20.26
C LEU A 191 -10.50 -14.51 -20.95
N PRO A 192 -11.38 -15.19 -20.19
CA PRO A 192 -12.45 -15.97 -20.80
C PRO A 192 -13.36 -15.05 -21.62
N PRO A 193 -13.90 -15.51 -22.76
CA PRO A 193 -14.85 -14.72 -23.53
C PRO A 193 -16.06 -14.37 -22.64
N LEU A 194 -16.43 -13.09 -22.63
CA LEU A 194 -17.64 -12.64 -21.96
C LEU A 194 -18.84 -13.19 -22.75
N GLY A 195 -19.51 -14.19 -22.18
CA GLY A 195 -20.80 -14.65 -22.70
C GLY A 195 -21.85 -13.52 -22.63
N PRO A 196 -22.85 -13.51 -23.52
CA PRO A 196 -23.91 -12.49 -23.54
C PRO A 196 -24.71 -12.43 -22.23
N ASP A 197 -24.73 -13.51 -21.46
CA ASP A 197 -25.49 -13.64 -20.21
C ASP A 197 -24.67 -13.38 -18.94
N VAL A 198 -23.39 -12.98 -19.04
CA VAL A 198 -22.58 -12.64 -17.87
C VAL A 198 -23.10 -11.34 -17.27
N ARG A 199 -23.95 -11.47 -16.24
CA ARG A 199 -24.44 -10.35 -15.44
C ARG A 199 -23.48 -10.09 -14.29
N LEU A 200 -22.75 -8.97 -14.36
CA LEU A 200 -21.87 -8.50 -13.28
C LEU A 200 -22.65 -8.16 -12.00
N LEU A 201 -23.91 -7.75 -12.16
CA LEU A 201 -24.80 -7.32 -11.09
C LEU A 201 -26.22 -7.76 -11.43
N LYS A 202 -27.04 -8.02 -10.40
CA LYS A 202 -28.49 -8.16 -10.59
C LYS A 202 -29.08 -6.86 -11.17
N SER A 203 -30.21 -6.99 -11.88
CA SER A 203 -30.94 -5.81 -12.35
C SER A 203 -31.31 -4.90 -11.17
N ARG A 204 -31.08 -3.59 -11.32
CA ARG A 204 -31.24 -2.56 -10.30
C ARG A 204 -30.46 -2.82 -9.02
N GLY A 205 -29.33 -3.52 -9.09
CA GLY A 205 -28.44 -3.69 -7.94
C GLY A 205 -27.87 -2.36 -7.44
N VAL A 206 -27.66 -2.27 -6.14
CA VAL A 206 -27.16 -1.07 -5.46
C VAL A 206 -25.64 -1.12 -5.35
N VAL A 207 -24.95 -0.12 -5.89
CA VAL A 207 -23.48 -0.08 -5.94
C VAL A 207 -22.97 1.18 -5.25
N LEU A 208 -22.10 1.00 -4.27
CA LEU A 208 -21.30 2.10 -3.70
C LEU A 208 -20.05 2.30 -4.56
N VAL A 209 -19.83 3.51 -5.06
CA VAL A 209 -18.63 3.91 -5.79
C VAL A 209 -17.94 5.04 -5.04
N THR A 210 -16.83 4.76 -4.38
CA THR A 210 -16.01 5.82 -3.75
C THR A 210 -15.10 6.46 -4.79
N GLY A 211 -14.86 7.77 -4.67
CA GLY A 211 -14.25 8.51 -5.78
C GLY A 211 -15.17 8.52 -7.02
N GLY A 212 -16.49 8.36 -6.80
CA GLY A 212 -17.48 8.15 -7.84
C GLY A 212 -17.71 9.33 -8.78
N LEU A 213 -17.19 10.51 -8.42
CA LEU A 213 -17.21 11.71 -9.26
C LEU A 213 -15.91 11.89 -10.08
N GLY A 214 -14.96 10.95 -9.98
CA GLY A 214 -13.75 10.91 -10.81
C GLY A 214 -13.99 10.20 -12.14
N GLY A 215 -13.05 10.37 -13.09
CA GLY A 215 -13.20 9.82 -14.44
C GLY A 215 -13.44 8.31 -14.49
N VAL A 216 -12.68 7.52 -13.72
CA VAL A 216 -12.85 6.05 -13.65
C VAL A 216 -14.18 5.69 -12.98
N GLY A 217 -14.52 6.33 -11.86
CA GLY A 217 -15.77 6.08 -11.13
C GLY A 217 -17.00 6.32 -11.99
N LEU A 218 -17.05 7.45 -12.69
CA LEU A 218 -18.15 7.81 -13.59
C LEU A 218 -18.25 6.88 -14.80
N ALA A 219 -17.11 6.49 -15.39
CA ALA A 219 -17.09 5.56 -16.52
C ALA A 219 -17.65 4.18 -16.14
N LEU A 220 -17.23 3.65 -14.98
CA LEU A 220 -17.75 2.38 -14.46
C LEU A 220 -19.24 2.49 -14.07
N ALA A 221 -19.65 3.59 -13.46
CA ALA A 221 -21.03 3.86 -13.09
C ALA A 221 -21.96 3.87 -14.32
N LEU A 222 -21.55 4.51 -15.41
CA LEU A 222 -22.29 4.52 -16.67
C LEU A 222 -22.45 3.12 -17.26
N GLU A 223 -21.39 2.31 -17.23
CA GLU A 223 -21.46 0.94 -17.74
C GLU A 223 -22.39 0.06 -16.90
N LEU A 224 -22.37 0.22 -15.58
CA LEU A 224 -23.29 -0.47 -14.67
C LEU A 224 -24.75 -0.05 -14.90
N ALA A 225 -25.00 1.23 -15.14
CA ALA A 225 -26.33 1.73 -15.51
C ALA A 225 -26.82 1.11 -16.83
N ARG A 226 -25.98 1.07 -17.87
CA ARG A 226 -26.33 0.47 -19.17
C ARG A 226 -26.64 -1.02 -19.08
N ARG A 227 -25.83 -1.78 -18.34
CA ARG A 227 -25.95 -3.25 -18.29
C ARG A 227 -26.99 -3.75 -17.32
N SER A 228 -27.23 -3.01 -16.24
CA SER A 228 -28.01 -3.52 -15.10
C SER A 228 -28.98 -2.50 -14.51
N GLN A 229 -29.12 -1.30 -15.08
CA GLN A 229 -29.94 -0.22 -14.51
C GLN A 229 -29.57 0.04 -13.03
N ALA A 230 -28.26 -0.01 -12.75
CA ALA A 230 -27.74 0.04 -11.39
C ALA A 230 -28.16 1.31 -10.66
N ARG A 231 -28.32 1.18 -9.34
CA ARG A 231 -28.53 2.27 -8.40
C ARG A 231 -27.21 2.61 -7.76
N LEU A 232 -26.75 3.84 -7.92
CA LEU A 232 -25.35 4.21 -7.71
C LEU A 232 -25.27 5.24 -6.58
N LEU A 233 -24.67 4.84 -5.46
CA LEU A 233 -24.20 5.76 -4.44
C LEU A 233 -22.80 6.22 -4.83
N LEU A 234 -22.69 7.44 -5.35
CA LEU A 234 -21.41 8.05 -5.72
C LEU A 234 -20.90 8.90 -4.56
N THR A 235 -19.72 8.59 -4.04
CA THR A 235 -19.11 9.38 -2.97
C THR A 235 -17.81 10.05 -3.40
N GLY A 236 -17.52 11.19 -2.81
CA GLY A 236 -16.26 11.92 -2.97
C GLY A 236 -16.17 13.04 -1.95
N ARG A 237 -14.94 13.51 -1.66
CA ARG A 237 -14.71 14.56 -0.65
C ARG A 237 -15.46 15.85 -0.98
N THR A 238 -15.42 16.26 -2.25
CA THR A 238 -16.15 17.43 -2.74
C THR A 238 -17.46 16.97 -3.36
N GLY A 239 -18.58 17.54 -2.89
CA GLY A 239 -19.90 17.32 -3.47
C GLY A 239 -20.07 17.94 -4.86
N LEU A 240 -21.32 18.05 -5.28
CA LEU A 240 -21.75 18.82 -6.45
C LEU A 240 -22.67 19.96 -5.98
N PRO A 241 -22.82 21.03 -6.78
CA PRO A 241 -23.83 22.05 -6.51
C PRO A 241 -25.23 21.41 -6.44
N PRO A 242 -26.19 22.07 -5.78
CA PRO A 242 -27.57 21.60 -5.70
C PRO A 242 -28.12 21.24 -7.07
N ARG A 243 -28.84 20.12 -7.16
CA ARG A 243 -29.32 19.59 -8.43
C ARG A 243 -30.22 20.56 -9.21
N SER A 244 -30.94 21.44 -8.49
CA SER A 244 -31.77 22.51 -9.06
C SER A 244 -30.98 23.59 -9.79
N THR A 245 -29.67 23.73 -9.54
CA THR A 245 -28.83 24.76 -10.16
C THR A 245 -27.97 24.21 -11.30
N TRP A 246 -28.08 22.92 -11.64
CA TRP A 246 -27.21 22.27 -12.63
C TRP A 246 -27.28 22.92 -14.01
N ASP A 247 -28.47 23.26 -14.52
CA ASP A 247 -28.58 23.90 -15.84
C ASP A 247 -27.90 25.28 -15.88
N ALA A 248 -28.06 26.08 -14.82
CA ALA A 248 -27.37 27.36 -14.71
C ALA A 248 -25.85 27.17 -14.59
N HIS A 249 -25.41 26.17 -13.81
CA HIS A 249 -24.00 25.84 -13.65
C HIS A 249 -23.36 25.44 -14.99
N LEU A 250 -24.00 24.53 -15.73
CA LEU A 250 -23.57 24.12 -17.08
C LEU A 250 -23.52 25.27 -18.10
N ALA A 251 -24.38 26.28 -17.95
CA ALA A 251 -24.41 27.44 -18.85
C ALA A 251 -23.33 28.49 -18.55
N THR A 252 -22.74 28.46 -17.35
CA THR A 252 -21.87 29.55 -16.84
C THR A 252 -20.43 29.14 -16.56
N HIS A 253 -20.15 27.84 -16.50
CA HIS A 253 -18.84 27.28 -16.17
C HIS A 253 -18.19 26.64 -17.42
N ALA A 254 -16.87 26.53 -17.42
CA ALA A 254 -16.14 25.96 -18.56
C ALA A 254 -16.36 24.43 -18.68
N ALA A 255 -16.31 23.92 -19.91
CA ALA A 255 -16.68 22.54 -20.22
C ALA A 255 -15.75 21.48 -19.60
N ASP A 256 -14.51 21.86 -19.28
CA ASP A 256 -13.49 21.01 -18.67
C ASP A 256 -13.49 21.10 -17.13
N GLU A 257 -14.36 21.91 -16.54
CA GLU A 257 -14.50 21.98 -15.09
C GLU A 257 -15.05 20.67 -14.52
N ARG A 258 -14.49 20.28 -13.36
CA ARG A 258 -14.79 19.00 -12.70
C ARG A 258 -16.28 18.80 -12.42
N ASP A 259 -16.97 19.84 -11.93
CA ASP A 259 -18.40 19.76 -11.62
C ASP A 259 -19.25 19.67 -12.90
N VAL A 260 -18.88 20.39 -13.97
CA VAL A 260 -19.53 20.31 -15.28
C VAL A 260 -19.42 18.89 -15.86
N LEU A 261 -18.21 18.32 -15.87
CA LEU A 261 -17.96 16.95 -16.33
C LEU A 261 -18.77 15.92 -15.53
N ALA A 262 -18.79 16.05 -14.20
CA ALA A 262 -19.53 15.16 -13.32
C ALA A 262 -21.05 15.26 -13.51
N ILE A 263 -21.60 16.48 -13.64
CA ILE A 263 -23.03 16.70 -13.89
C ILE A 263 -23.46 16.06 -15.22
N LEU A 264 -22.69 16.28 -16.30
CA LEU A 264 -22.98 15.69 -17.60
C LEU A 264 -22.91 14.16 -17.56
N ALA A 265 -21.92 13.60 -16.87
CA ALA A 265 -21.79 12.16 -16.69
C ALA A 265 -22.96 11.57 -15.90
N ILE A 266 -23.41 12.23 -14.81
CA ILE A 266 -24.58 11.77 -14.04
C ILE A 266 -25.85 11.80 -14.89
N ARG A 267 -26.07 12.86 -15.68
CA ARG A 267 -27.20 12.91 -16.62
C ARG A 267 -27.16 11.77 -17.63
N ALA A 268 -25.97 11.41 -18.12
CA ALA A 268 -25.79 10.28 -19.03
C ALA A 268 -26.09 8.93 -18.35
N ILE A 269 -25.65 8.75 -17.10
CA ILE A 269 -25.94 7.57 -16.27
C ILE A 269 -27.46 7.40 -16.10
N GLU A 270 -28.16 8.48 -15.77
CA GLU A 270 -29.61 8.47 -15.55
C GLU A 270 -30.39 8.24 -16.84
N SER A 271 -29.93 8.83 -17.94
CA SER A 271 -30.50 8.60 -19.27
C SER A 271 -30.32 7.15 -19.73
N ALA A 272 -29.27 6.46 -19.26
CA ALA A 272 -29.07 5.03 -19.47
C ALA A 272 -29.92 4.14 -18.55
N GLY A 273 -30.75 4.72 -17.68
CA GLY A 273 -31.65 4.01 -16.77
C GLY A 273 -31.08 3.75 -15.38
N GLY A 274 -29.91 4.30 -15.04
CA GLY A 274 -29.38 4.26 -13.67
C GLY A 274 -30.09 5.26 -12.76
N GLU A 275 -30.03 5.02 -11.45
CA GLU A 275 -30.44 6.00 -10.43
C GLU A 275 -29.19 6.44 -9.66
N VAL A 276 -29.01 7.74 -9.41
CA VAL A 276 -27.78 8.25 -8.78
C VAL A 276 -28.09 9.04 -7.51
N LEU A 277 -27.36 8.72 -6.44
CA LEU A 277 -27.31 9.46 -5.19
C LEU A 277 -25.87 9.91 -4.98
N VAL A 278 -25.64 11.21 -4.91
CA VAL A 278 -24.31 11.78 -4.65
C VAL A 278 -24.23 12.21 -3.20
N VAL A 279 -23.23 11.72 -2.47
CA VAL A 279 -22.98 12.12 -1.08
C VAL A 279 -21.54 12.61 -0.95
N ALA A 280 -21.38 13.86 -0.49
CA ALA A 280 -20.07 14.40 -0.14
C ALA A 280 -19.59 13.74 1.16
N THR A 281 -18.51 12.97 1.09
CA THR A 281 -17.96 12.26 2.25
C THR A 281 -16.48 11.93 2.02
N ASP A 282 -15.70 11.95 3.09
CA ASP A 282 -14.35 11.42 3.09
C ASP A 282 -14.40 9.92 3.37
N VAL A 283 -13.83 9.11 2.48
CA VAL A 283 -13.80 7.65 2.63
C VAL A 283 -13.04 7.20 3.89
N ALA A 284 -12.13 8.04 4.41
CA ALA A 284 -11.42 7.79 5.65
C ALA A 284 -12.26 8.13 6.91
N ASP A 285 -13.38 8.83 6.77
CA ASP A 285 -14.29 9.15 7.88
C ASP A 285 -15.36 8.06 8.02
N ARG A 286 -15.20 7.23 9.06
CA ARG A 286 -16.12 6.13 9.38
C ARG A 286 -17.55 6.59 9.63
N GLN A 287 -17.74 7.71 10.32
CA GLN A 287 -19.08 8.18 10.69
C GLN A 287 -19.80 8.75 9.47
N SER A 288 -19.09 9.55 8.67
CA SER A 288 -19.62 10.12 7.43
C SER A 288 -19.98 9.02 6.41
N MET A 289 -19.12 8.02 6.23
CA MET A 289 -19.40 6.87 5.35
C MET A 289 -20.60 6.05 5.84
N ALA A 290 -20.73 5.82 7.14
CA ALA A 290 -21.88 5.11 7.71
C ALA A 290 -23.20 5.85 7.42
N ALA A 291 -23.21 7.18 7.53
CA ALA A 291 -24.38 7.99 7.19
C ALA A 291 -24.70 7.94 5.69
N ALA A 292 -23.69 8.02 4.81
CA ALA A 292 -23.88 7.91 3.36
C ALA A 292 -24.47 6.55 2.95
N ILE A 293 -23.96 5.47 3.53
CA ILE A 293 -24.48 4.11 3.29
C ILE A 293 -25.91 3.98 3.80
N ALA A 294 -26.22 4.51 4.99
CA ALA A 294 -27.56 4.47 5.56
C ALA A 294 -28.60 5.19 4.66
N LEU A 295 -28.22 6.32 4.03
CA LEU A 295 -29.09 7.02 3.07
C LEU A 295 -29.43 6.14 1.87
N ALA A 296 -28.42 5.52 1.24
CA ALA A 296 -28.65 4.62 0.12
C ALA A 296 -29.46 3.38 0.53
N GLN A 297 -29.20 2.84 1.73
CA GLN A 297 -29.95 1.71 2.27
C GLN A 297 -31.42 2.02 2.53
N ALA A 298 -31.71 3.22 3.05
CA ALA A 298 -33.09 3.68 3.26
C ALA A 298 -33.83 3.86 1.92
N GLN A 299 -33.13 4.28 0.86
CA GLN A 299 -33.75 4.54 -0.44
C GLN A 299 -33.90 3.28 -1.30
N TRP A 300 -32.92 2.38 -1.28
CA TRP A 300 -32.81 1.30 -2.26
C TRP A 300 -32.61 -0.10 -1.68
N GLY A 301 -32.40 -0.22 -0.36
CA GLY A 301 -32.05 -1.48 0.30
C GLY A 301 -30.54 -1.76 0.35
N PRO A 302 -30.13 -3.00 0.63
CA PRO A 302 -28.73 -3.33 0.90
C PRO A 302 -27.80 -3.01 -0.29
N ILE A 303 -26.54 -2.66 0.01
CA ILE A 303 -25.49 -2.49 -1.00
C ILE A 303 -25.09 -3.88 -1.52
N ASP A 304 -25.13 -4.04 -2.85
CA ASP A 304 -24.83 -5.30 -3.54
C ASP A 304 -23.37 -5.37 -4.02
N ALA A 305 -22.74 -4.23 -4.28
CA ALA A 305 -21.34 -4.16 -4.70
C ALA A 305 -20.65 -2.86 -4.25
N LEU A 306 -19.33 -2.93 -4.13
CA LEU A 306 -18.45 -1.80 -3.82
C LEU A 306 -17.39 -1.67 -4.91
N ILE A 307 -17.22 -0.45 -5.42
CA ILE A 307 -16.07 -0.05 -6.24
C ILE A 307 -15.32 1.04 -5.49
N HIS A 308 -14.05 0.77 -5.16
CA HIS A 308 -13.17 1.74 -4.51
C HIS A 308 -12.27 2.41 -5.56
N ALA A 309 -12.61 3.63 -5.96
CA ALA A 309 -11.86 4.44 -6.93
C ALA A 309 -11.45 5.82 -6.36
N ALA A 310 -11.39 5.93 -5.02
CA ALA A 310 -11.02 7.15 -4.30
C ALA A 310 -9.51 7.32 -4.14
#